data_AF-A0A5J4V1I0-F1
#
_entry.id   AF-A0A5J4V1I0-F1
#
_cell.length_a   1.000
_cell.length_b   1.000
_cell.length_c   1.000
_cell.angle_alpha   90.00
_cell.angle_beta   90.00
_cell.angle_gamma   90.00
#
_symmetry.space_group_name_H-M   'P 1'
#
loop_
_entity.id
_entity.type
_entity.pdbx_description
1 polymer ?
#
loop_
_entity_poly.entity_id
_entity_poly.type
_entity_poly.pdbx_seq_one_letter_code
_entity_poly.pdbx_strand_id
1 'polypeptide(L)'
;MASKSYLHAAGTQNYSAPETDENKMTAESDVWSIGVIIIEVITGIHPFQGLTQNQTLSNIANGKYKAFPDYIQGELRMMIESMISKDYKKRPTVKSLLETETMQLVGMIEKSKEQKGSEQENEQMSKRVNELEMKVRSLEVEKESEKQEKLKEKRDKEKAITEKDQEKRRADLAISEKDRLQVKLNREKQEKERAQVELNRTNALVDLERRRADSALNEVTRLTTENQQLKAQLKLTPVPTQKPKQALLQVTSSAQAITVNLEVPSGMHGHKDANRFTHDDTVADCTISTDPIISEGIVYCEYVFKKHDRPFAFGIGITDSSVVFKPNKSPFADEYEGKTVCYWDDGQLIHINFRGPSNQGFVCGQRIGAEVNMISRPRRLTFFVNDVEQQYYVINIPEAIRFYSYIHYPNSSFTVTRFERRSSSSAHGVTGSIGLEWRKQW
;
A
#
# COMPACT_ATOMS: atom_id res chain seq x y z
N MET A 1 -48.06 16.86 -32.63
CA MET A 1 -49.13 16.85 -33.66
C MET A 1 -48.70 17.81 -34.77
N ALA A 2 -49.04 17.56 -36.03
CA ALA A 2 -48.65 18.46 -37.12
C ALA A 2 -49.49 19.75 -37.12
N SER A 3 -48.85 20.91 -37.26
CA SER A 3 -49.56 22.17 -37.46
C SER A 3 -50.17 22.19 -38.86
N LYS A 4 -51.48 21.95 -38.96
CA LYS A 4 -52.23 22.20 -40.19
C LYS A 4 -52.61 23.68 -40.25
N SER A 5 -51.64 24.51 -40.62
CA SER A 5 -51.86 25.93 -40.93
C SER A 5 -52.67 26.05 -42.23
N TYR A 6 -54.00 25.93 -42.13
CA TYR A 6 -54.93 26.21 -43.22
C TYR A 6 -55.03 27.71 -43.50
N LEU A 7 -53.92 28.32 -43.94
CA LEU A 7 -53.96 29.59 -44.66
C LEU A 7 -54.65 29.34 -46.00
N HIS A 8 -55.89 29.80 -46.11
CA HIS A 8 -56.64 29.83 -47.36
C HIS A 8 -55.81 30.61 -48.40
N ALA A 9 -55.73 30.13 -49.65
CA ALA A 9 -54.92 30.80 -50.69
C ALA A 9 -55.29 32.29 -50.91
N ALA A 10 -56.56 32.65 -50.67
CA ALA A 10 -57.05 34.02 -50.67
C ALA A 10 -56.34 34.93 -49.63
N GLY A 11 -55.85 34.38 -48.52
CA GLY A 11 -55.05 35.11 -47.54
C GLY A 11 -53.71 35.55 -48.12
N THR A 12 -53.00 34.66 -48.81
CA THR A 12 -51.74 34.96 -49.49
C THR A 12 -51.93 36.01 -50.59
N GLN A 13 -53.01 35.89 -51.39
CA GLN A 13 -53.33 36.82 -52.47
C GLN A 13 -53.53 38.27 -52.03
N ASN A 14 -53.85 38.53 -50.74
CA ASN A 14 -53.97 39.90 -50.23
C ASN A 14 -52.61 40.62 -50.10
N TYR A 15 -51.53 39.86 -49.88
CA TYR A 15 -50.17 40.41 -49.79
C TYR A 15 -49.43 40.38 -51.13
N SER A 16 -49.93 39.63 -52.13
CA SER A 16 -49.35 39.54 -53.47
C SER A 16 -49.36 40.89 -54.20
N ALA A 17 -48.40 41.09 -55.11
CA ALA A 17 -48.25 42.33 -55.86
C ALA A 17 -49.20 42.39 -57.07
N PRO A 18 -49.56 43.59 -57.58
CA PRO A 18 -50.52 43.74 -58.68
C PRO A 18 -50.09 43.08 -60.01
N GLU A 19 -48.80 42.78 -60.17
CA GLU A 19 -48.19 42.12 -61.33
C GLU A 19 -47.87 40.62 -61.12
N THR A 20 -48.22 40.03 -59.97
CA THR A 20 -47.93 38.62 -59.66
C THR A 20 -48.89 37.67 -60.40
N ASP A 21 -48.44 37.10 -61.52
CA ASP A 21 -49.00 35.85 -62.05
C ASP A 21 -48.77 34.70 -61.04
N GLU A 22 -49.71 33.77 -60.93
CA GLU A 22 -49.77 32.73 -59.88
C GLU A 22 -48.55 31.76 -59.77
N ASN A 23 -47.54 31.90 -60.63
CA ASN A 23 -46.32 31.08 -60.63
C ASN A 23 -45.00 31.89 -60.70
N LYS A 24 -44.99 33.21 -60.45
CA LYS A 24 -43.76 34.03 -60.47
C LYS A 24 -43.70 35.07 -59.35
N MET A 25 -42.83 34.81 -58.37
CA MET A 25 -42.36 35.81 -57.41
C MET A 25 -41.06 36.46 -57.90
N THR A 26 -40.89 37.75 -57.60
CA THR A 26 -39.66 38.52 -57.81
C THR A 26 -39.32 39.34 -56.57
N ALA A 27 -38.09 39.85 -56.48
CA ALA A 27 -37.64 40.67 -55.34
C ALA A 27 -38.50 41.94 -55.15
N GLU A 28 -39.03 42.51 -56.24
CA GLU A 28 -39.96 43.64 -56.21
C GLU A 28 -41.33 43.24 -55.63
N SER A 29 -41.78 42.00 -55.84
CA SER A 29 -43.01 41.47 -55.23
C SER A 29 -42.84 41.14 -53.73
N ASP A 30 -41.63 40.75 -53.32
CA ASP A 30 -41.29 40.60 -51.89
C ASP A 30 -41.26 41.97 -51.20
N VAL A 31 -40.66 42.99 -51.83
CA VAL A 31 -40.67 44.38 -51.32
C VAL A 31 -42.10 44.93 -51.16
N TRP A 32 -42.99 44.66 -52.12
CA TRP A 32 -44.42 44.97 -51.98
C TRP A 32 -45.04 44.26 -50.77
N SER A 33 -44.83 42.94 -50.66
CA SER A 33 -45.39 42.11 -49.58
C SER A 33 -44.94 42.60 -48.21
N ILE A 34 -43.65 42.94 -48.05
CA ILE A 34 -43.09 43.55 -46.84
C ILE A 34 -43.71 44.93 -46.59
N GLY A 35 -43.90 45.75 -47.63
CA GLY A 35 -44.56 47.06 -47.51
C GLY A 35 -45.99 46.96 -46.98
N VAL A 36 -46.78 46.01 -47.49
CA VAL A 36 -48.14 45.70 -46.99
C VAL A 36 -48.09 45.29 -45.52
N ILE A 37 -47.19 44.39 -45.14
CA ILE A 37 -47.03 43.92 -43.76
C ILE A 37 -46.62 45.06 -42.81
N ILE A 38 -45.68 45.93 -43.20
CA ILE A 38 -45.26 47.08 -42.38
C ILE A 38 -46.44 48.02 -42.12
N ILE A 39 -47.24 48.33 -43.16
CA ILE A 39 -48.42 49.20 -43.01
C ILE A 39 -49.46 48.56 -42.09
N GLU A 40 -49.71 47.26 -42.22
CA GLU A 40 -50.66 46.53 -41.37
C GLU A 40 -50.19 46.42 -39.92
N VAL A 41 -48.89 46.19 -39.67
CA VAL A 41 -48.30 46.21 -38.32
C VAL A 41 -48.41 47.58 -37.66
N ILE A 42 -48.19 48.66 -38.42
CA ILE A 42 -48.24 50.04 -37.92
C ILE A 42 -49.69 50.51 -37.67
N THR A 43 -50.66 50.09 -38.49
CA THR A 43 -52.04 50.59 -38.44
C THR A 43 -53.07 49.64 -37.84
N GLY A 44 -52.72 48.35 -37.69
CA GLY A 44 -53.65 47.26 -37.37
C GLY A 44 -54.61 46.91 -38.52
N ILE A 45 -54.39 47.45 -39.73
CA ILE A 45 -55.36 47.42 -40.84
C ILE A 45 -54.64 47.18 -42.18
N HIS A 46 -54.95 46.07 -42.86
CA HIS A 46 -54.45 45.80 -44.21
C HIS A 46 -54.75 46.97 -45.20
N PRO A 47 -53.73 47.55 -45.88
CA PRO A 47 -53.85 48.82 -46.62
C PRO A 47 -54.91 48.81 -47.73
N PHE A 48 -55.08 47.69 -48.43
CA PHE A 48 -56.02 47.56 -49.56
C PHE A 48 -57.39 46.98 -49.17
N GLN A 49 -57.65 46.73 -47.88
CA GLN A 49 -58.85 46.01 -47.41
C GLN A 49 -60.17 46.65 -47.88
N GLY A 50 -60.95 45.89 -48.64
CA GLY A 50 -62.35 46.19 -48.96
C GLY A 50 -63.34 45.48 -48.03
N LEU A 51 -64.65 45.63 -48.31
CA LEU A 51 -65.75 44.95 -47.61
C LEU A 51 -65.86 43.46 -47.99
N THR A 52 -65.22 43.04 -49.09
CA THR A 52 -65.16 41.66 -49.57
C THR A 52 -63.78 41.35 -50.13
N GLN A 53 -63.41 40.06 -50.18
CA GLN A 53 -62.14 39.62 -50.75
C GLN A 53 -61.93 40.14 -52.19
N ASN A 54 -62.95 40.05 -53.05
CA ASN A 54 -62.88 40.55 -54.42
C ASN A 54 -62.67 42.08 -54.48
N GLN A 55 -63.18 42.83 -53.50
CA GLN A 55 -62.92 44.26 -53.40
C GLN A 55 -61.49 44.55 -52.93
N THR A 56 -60.92 43.75 -52.01
CA THR A 56 -59.50 43.85 -51.62
C THR A 56 -58.57 43.57 -52.80
N LEU A 57 -58.81 42.49 -53.55
CA LEU A 57 -58.04 42.16 -54.76
C LEU A 57 -58.19 43.24 -55.85
N SER A 58 -59.39 43.80 -56.03
CA SER A 58 -59.62 44.93 -56.93
C SER A 58 -58.91 46.21 -56.47
N ASN A 59 -58.85 46.49 -55.17
CA ASN A 59 -58.08 47.61 -54.62
C ASN A 59 -56.57 47.43 -54.87
N ILE A 60 -56.02 46.22 -54.67
CA ILE A 60 -54.62 45.87 -54.99
C ILE A 60 -54.35 46.10 -56.49
N ALA A 61 -55.14 45.46 -57.36
CA ALA A 61 -54.99 45.57 -58.81
C ALA A 61 -55.10 47.01 -59.33
N ASN A 62 -55.84 47.89 -58.64
CA ASN A 62 -55.96 49.31 -58.97
C ASN A 62 -54.95 50.23 -58.23
N GLY A 63 -54.18 49.72 -57.27
CA GLY A 63 -53.26 50.52 -56.44
C GLY A 63 -53.97 51.43 -55.43
N LYS A 64 -55.21 51.11 -55.04
CA LYS A 64 -56.07 51.93 -54.17
C LYS A 64 -55.97 51.49 -52.70
N TYR A 65 -54.97 52.02 -51.99
CA TYR A 65 -54.82 51.84 -50.54
C TYR A 65 -55.64 52.88 -49.74
N LYS A 66 -55.87 52.60 -48.45
CA LYS A 66 -56.43 53.54 -47.47
C LYS A 66 -55.43 54.64 -47.14
N ALA A 67 -55.90 55.88 -46.96
CA ALA A 67 -55.02 56.99 -46.58
C ALA A 67 -54.30 56.71 -45.25
N PHE A 68 -53.01 57.05 -45.19
CA PHE A 68 -52.20 56.87 -43.98
C PHE A 68 -52.68 57.77 -42.83
N PRO A 69 -52.79 57.25 -41.60
CA PRO A 69 -53.03 58.06 -40.41
C PRO A 69 -51.93 59.10 -40.17
N ASP A 70 -52.28 60.21 -39.52
CA ASP A 70 -51.40 61.38 -39.32
C ASP A 70 -50.12 61.09 -38.53
N TYR A 71 -50.01 59.96 -37.83
CA TYR A 71 -48.78 59.56 -37.14
C TYR A 71 -47.74 58.90 -38.06
N ILE A 72 -48.08 58.59 -39.31
CA ILE A 72 -47.16 58.05 -40.32
C ILE A 72 -46.67 59.22 -41.20
N GLN A 73 -45.50 59.76 -40.89
CA GLN A 73 -44.92 60.93 -41.55
C GLN A 73 -43.46 60.71 -42.00
N GLY A 74 -42.90 61.70 -42.70
CA GLY A 74 -41.46 61.77 -43.00
C GLY A 74 -40.92 60.62 -43.85
N GLU A 75 -39.67 60.24 -43.58
CA GLU A 75 -38.95 59.20 -44.33
C GLU A 75 -39.70 57.85 -44.31
N LEU A 76 -40.24 57.44 -43.15
CA LEU A 76 -41.01 56.20 -43.02
C LEU A 76 -42.23 56.17 -43.95
N ARG A 77 -42.95 57.29 -44.08
CA ARG A 77 -44.09 57.38 -45.00
C ARG A 77 -43.65 57.24 -46.46
N MET A 78 -42.62 57.97 -46.88
CA MET A 78 -42.10 57.92 -48.25
C MET A 78 -41.55 56.52 -48.59
N MET A 79 -40.89 55.89 -47.62
CA MET A 79 -40.40 54.52 -47.70
C MET A 79 -41.54 53.55 -48.02
N ILE A 80 -42.56 53.45 -47.16
CA ILE A 80 -43.64 52.47 -47.36
C ILE A 80 -44.52 52.80 -48.58
N GLU A 81 -44.74 54.08 -48.91
CA GLU A 81 -45.41 54.52 -50.15
C GLU A 81 -44.66 54.02 -51.40
N SER A 82 -43.32 54.05 -51.40
CA SER A 82 -42.53 53.53 -52.51
C SER A 82 -42.55 52.00 -52.60
N MET A 83 -42.61 51.29 -51.47
CA MET A 83 -42.69 49.83 -51.42
C MET A 83 -44.01 49.31 -51.98
N ILE A 84 -45.15 49.97 -51.69
CA ILE A 84 -46.46 49.64 -52.27
C ILE A 84 -46.75 50.35 -53.60
N SER A 85 -45.71 50.67 -54.39
CA SER A 85 -45.90 51.15 -55.76
C SER A 85 -46.52 50.08 -56.65
N LYS A 86 -47.61 50.41 -57.35
CA LYS A 86 -48.20 49.54 -58.40
C LYS A 86 -47.24 49.31 -59.58
N ASP A 87 -46.33 50.24 -59.85
CA ASP A 87 -45.24 50.05 -60.80
C ASP A 87 -44.05 49.40 -60.08
N TYR A 88 -43.80 48.11 -60.35
CA TYR A 88 -42.73 47.35 -59.70
C TYR A 88 -41.34 47.97 -59.91
N LYS A 89 -41.10 48.65 -61.04
CA LYS A 89 -39.82 49.31 -61.36
C LYS A 89 -39.55 50.56 -60.52
N LYS A 90 -40.55 51.06 -59.81
CA LYS A 90 -40.44 52.20 -58.88
C LYS A 90 -40.29 51.76 -57.42
N ARG A 91 -40.37 50.46 -57.11
CA ARG A 91 -40.12 49.95 -55.76
C ARG A 91 -38.62 49.99 -55.48
N PRO A 92 -38.19 50.41 -54.26
CA PRO A 92 -36.79 50.40 -53.89
C PRO A 92 -36.28 48.96 -53.73
N THR A 93 -34.98 48.75 -53.89
CA THR A 93 -34.36 47.47 -53.51
C THR A 93 -34.26 47.36 -51.99
N VAL A 94 -34.25 46.14 -51.45
CA VAL A 94 -34.01 45.89 -50.00
C VAL A 94 -32.71 46.54 -49.52
N LYS A 95 -31.67 46.56 -50.36
CA LYS A 95 -30.43 47.29 -50.08
C LYS A 95 -30.69 48.81 -49.90
N SER A 96 -31.38 49.44 -50.85
CA SER A 96 -31.71 50.87 -50.78
C SER A 96 -32.62 51.22 -49.59
N LEU A 97 -33.44 50.28 -49.12
CA LEU A 97 -34.26 50.44 -47.90
C LEU A 97 -33.38 50.43 -46.64
N LEU A 98 -32.43 49.50 -46.55
CA LEU A 98 -31.48 49.43 -45.43
C LEU A 98 -30.47 50.58 -45.40
N GLU A 99 -30.25 51.25 -46.54
CA GLU A 99 -29.39 52.43 -46.67
C GLU A 99 -30.09 53.76 -46.28
N THR A 100 -31.38 53.75 -45.88
CA THR A 100 -32.11 54.93 -45.36
C THR A 100 -31.61 55.40 -43.99
N GLU A 101 -31.82 56.68 -43.65
CA GLU A 101 -31.31 57.28 -42.41
C GLU A 101 -31.91 56.59 -41.17
N THR A 102 -33.22 56.37 -41.17
CA THR A 102 -33.93 55.65 -40.10
C THR A 102 -33.39 54.24 -39.89
N MET A 103 -33.14 53.47 -40.96
CA MET A 103 -32.67 52.09 -40.84
C MET A 103 -31.20 52.02 -40.38
N GLN A 104 -30.34 52.92 -40.88
CA GLN A 104 -28.97 53.03 -40.39
C GLN A 104 -28.93 53.40 -38.90
N LEU A 105 -29.76 54.34 -38.46
CA LEU A 105 -29.85 54.77 -37.06
C LEU A 105 -30.30 53.63 -36.13
N VAL A 106 -31.33 52.86 -36.51
CA VAL A 106 -31.76 51.65 -35.77
C VAL A 106 -30.61 50.65 -35.65
N GLY A 107 -29.91 50.36 -36.75
CA GLY A 107 -28.76 49.44 -36.76
C GLY A 107 -27.57 49.92 -35.91
N MET A 108 -27.40 51.24 -35.71
CA MET A 108 -26.42 51.79 -34.76
C MET A 108 -26.89 51.63 -33.30
N ILE A 109 -28.18 51.84 -33.03
CA ILE A 109 -28.78 51.69 -31.69
C ILE A 109 -28.71 50.23 -31.23
N GLU A 110 -28.94 49.26 -32.12
CA GLU A 110 -28.89 47.82 -31.79
C GLU A 110 -27.46 47.38 -31.45
N LYS A 111 -26.47 47.69 -32.31
CA LYS A 111 -25.05 47.44 -32.02
C LYS A 111 -24.59 48.08 -30.71
N SER A 112 -25.09 49.28 -30.41
CA SER A 112 -24.79 49.99 -29.15
C SER A 112 -25.39 49.31 -27.91
N LYS A 113 -26.47 48.53 -28.05
CA LYS A 113 -27.04 47.71 -26.97
C LYS A 113 -26.25 46.41 -26.79
N GLU A 114 -25.90 45.74 -27.90
CA GLU A 114 -25.07 44.53 -27.90
C GLU A 114 -23.72 44.75 -27.22
N GLN A 115 -23.03 45.84 -27.60
CA GLN A 115 -21.76 46.24 -26.97
C GLN A 115 -21.92 46.44 -25.46
N LYS A 116 -22.90 47.24 -25.01
CA LYS A 116 -23.13 47.49 -23.58
C LYS A 116 -23.52 46.24 -22.79
N GLY A 117 -24.24 45.29 -23.40
CA GLY A 117 -24.48 43.98 -22.80
C GLY A 117 -23.17 43.22 -22.57
N SER A 118 -22.35 43.09 -23.61
CA SER A 118 -21.06 42.38 -23.52
C SER A 118 -20.06 43.07 -22.57
N GLU A 119 -20.09 44.39 -22.44
CA GLU A 119 -19.30 45.14 -21.46
C GLU A 119 -19.71 44.80 -20.02
N GLN A 120 -21.02 44.77 -19.73
CA GLN A 120 -21.54 44.42 -18.41
C GLN A 120 -21.27 42.96 -18.03
N GLU A 121 -21.41 42.02 -18.97
CA GLU A 121 -21.07 40.61 -18.74
C GLU A 121 -19.58 40.43 -18.46
N ASN A 122 -18.70 41.10 -19.21
CA ASN A 122 -17.25 41.08 -18.98
C ASN A 122 -16.87 41.68 -17.62
N GLU A 123 -17.46 42.81 -17.23
CA GLU A 123 -17.20 43.42 -15.91
C GLU A 123 -17.66 42.50 -14.76
N GLN A 124 -18.84 41.86 -14.90
CA GLN A 124 -19.33 40.90 -13.92
C GLN A 124 -18.47 39.63 -13.87
N MET A 125 -17.95 39.16 -15.01
CA MET A 125 -17.04 38.02 -15.07
C MET A 125 -15.70 38.34 -14.40
N SER A 126 -15.10 39.50 -14.69
CA SER A 126 -13.85 39.95 -14.05
C SER A 126 -13.97 40.03 -12.52
N LYS A 127 -15.08 40.60 -12.01
CA LYS A 127 -15.36 40.62 -10.56
C LYS A 127 -15.38 39.23 -9.94
N ARG A 128 -16.02 38.25 -10.62
CA ARG A 128 -16.08 36.85 -10.16
C ARG A 128 -14.73 36.14 -10.23
N VAL A 129 -13.91 36.42 -11.23
CA VAL A 129 -12.53 35.88 -11.33
C VAL A 129 -11.70 36.37 -10.15
N ASN A 130 -11.66 37.68 -9.90
CA ASN A 130 -10.89 38.25 -8.79
C ASN A 130 -11.33 37.70 -7.41
N GLU A 131 -12.63 37.49 -7.21
CA GLU A 131 -13.16 36.88 -5.98
C GLU A 131 -12.73 35.42 -5.81
N LEU A 132 -12.72 34.64 -6.91
CA LEU A 132 -12.27 33.25 -6.92
C LEU A 132 -10.75 33.13 -6.70
N GLU A 133 -9.94 33.99 -7.32
CA GLU A 133 -8.49 34.05 -7.10
C GLU A 133 -8.14 34.31 -5.63
N MET A 134 -8.82 35.27 -5.00
CA MET A 134 -8.65 35.55 -3.56
C MET A 134 -9.05 34.35 -2.69
N LYS A 135 -10.14 33.64 -3.04
CA LYS A 135 -10.58 32.43 -2.33
C LYS A 135 -9.60 31.26 -2.48
N VAL A 136 -9.10 31.01 -3.70
CA VAL A 136 -8.05 30.01 -3.96
C VAL A 136 -6.82 30.32 -3.11
N ARG A 137 -6.34 31.56 -3.13
CA ARG A 137 -5.17 31.99 -2.37
C ARG A 137 -5.35 31.82 -0.85
N SER A 138 -6.55 32.06 -0.30
CA SER A 138 -6.81 31.76 1.12
C SER A 138 -6.78 30.26 1.43
N LEU A 139 -7.36 29.42 0.58
CA LEU A 139 -7.38 27.96 0.75
C LEU A 139 -5.98 27.34 0.61
N GLU A 140 -5.12 27.91 -0.23
CA GLU A 140 -3.71 27.48 -0.35
C GLU A 140 -2.91 27.76 0.94
N VAL A 141 -3.12 28.92 1.56
CA VAL A 141 -2.48 29.28 2.85
C VAL A 141 -2.99 28.38 3.97
N GLU A 142 -4.30 28.15 4.05
CA GLU A 142 -4.92 27.25 5.04
C GLU A 142 -4.37 25.82 4.90
N LYS A 143 -4.37 25.27 3.68
CA LYS A 143 -3.85 23.94 3.35
C LYS A 143 -2.36 23.76 3.68
N GLU A 144 -1.53 24.78 3.45
CA GLU A 144 -0.11 24.72 3.83
C GLU A 144 0.07 24.82 5.36
N SER A 145 -0.79 25.58 6.05
CA SER A 145 -0.77 25.65 7.52
C SER A 145 -1.13 24.31 8.18
N GLU A 146 -2.19 23.62 7.72
CA GLU A 146 -2.52 22.26 8.17
C GLU A 146 -1.36 21.28 7.92
N LYS A 147 -0.70 21.39 6.76
CA LYS A 147 0.41 20.53 6.36
C LYS A 147 1.63 20.73 7.26
N GLN A 148 1.92 21.96 7.67
CA GLN A 148 2.96 22.26 8.66
C GLN A 148 2.61 21.76 10.06
N GLU A 149 1.34 21.85 10.48
CA GLU A 149 0.89 21.29 11.76
C GLU A 149 0.99 19.76 11.79
N LYS A 150 0.52 19.08 10.74
CA LYS A 150 0.63 17.61 10.58
C LYS A 150 2.10 17.14 10.53
N LEU A 151 2.99 17.93 9.93
CA LEU A 151 4.45 17.69 9.97
C LEU A 151 5.04 17.87 11.37
N LYS A 152 4.62 18.92 12.11
CA LYS A 152 5.04 19.18 13.50
C LYS A 152 4.60 18.05 14.41
N GLU A 153 3.33 17.65 14.36
CA GLU A 153 2.82 16.49 15.11
C GLU A 153 3.64 15.23 14.85
N LYS A 154 3.90 14.90 13.58
CA LYS A 154 4.64 13.68 13.22
C LYS A 154 6.04 13.68 13.85
N ARG A 155 6.77 14.80 13.73
CA ARG A 155 8.11 14.96 14.31
C ARG A 155 8.10 14.86 15.83
N ASP A 156 7.10 15.45 16.48
CA ASP A 156 7.05 15.47 17.94
C ASP A 156 6.55 14.11 18.51
N LYS A 157 5.74 13.35 17.76
CA LYS A 157 5.45 11.92 17.99
C LYS A 157 6.70 11.03 17.81
N GLU A 158 7.51 11.30 16.80
CA GLU A 158 8.77 10.57 16.51
C GLU A 158 9.84 10.79 17.60
N LYS A 159 9.93 11.99 18.17
CA LYS A 159 10.74 12.26 19.36
C LYS A 159 10.28 11.44 20.57
N ALA A 160 8.98 11.44 20.88
CA ALA A 160 8.44 10.71 22.03
C ALA A 160 8.68 9.19 21.92
N ILE A 161 8.63 8.62 20.71
CA ILE A 161 9.04 7.23 20.47
C ILE A 161 10.54 7.05 20.76
N THR A 162 11.39 7.93 20.22
CA THR A 162 12.84 7.89 20.39
C THR A 162 13.26 8.00 21.86
N GLU A 163 12.64 8.88 22.63
CA GLU A 163 12.89 9.07 24.06
C GLU A 163 12.48 7.83 24.88
N LYS A 164 11.28 7.29 24.64
CA LYS A 164 10.81 6.04 25.26
C LYS A 164 11.73 4.85 24.93
N ASP A 165 12.23 4.77 23.71
CA ASP A 165 13.16 3.70 23.32
C ASP A 165 14.57 3.90 23.89
N GLN A 166 14.98 5.13 24.24
CA GLN A 166 16.18 5.36 25.04
C GLN A 166 15.96 4.98 26.52
N GLU A 167 14.82 5.35 27.09
CA GLU A 167 14.46 5.00 28.48
C GLU A 167 14.38 3.49 28.67
N LYS A 168 13.70 2.77 27.76
CA LYS A 168 13.67 1.30 27.76
C LYS A 168 15.07 0.70 27.75
N ARG A 169 15.96 1.18 26.87
CA ARG A 169 17.36 0.71 26.81
C ARG A 169 18.14 0.99 28.09
N ARG A 170 17.86 2.08 28.82
CA ARG A 170 18.43 2.33 30.16
C ARG A 170 17.89 1.35 31.20
N ALA A 171 16.60 1.03 31.17
CA ALA A 171 15.99 0.04 32.06
C ALA A 171 16.55 -1.38 31.80
N ASP A 172 16.64 -1.81 30.54
CA ASP A 172 17.20 -3.11 30.14
C ASP A 172 18.66 -3.27 30.61
N LEU A 173 19.47 -2.21 30.51
CA LEU A 173 20.84 -2.18 31.04
C LEU A 173 20.89 -2.28 32.57
N ALA A 174 20.02 -1.54 33.28
CA ALA A 174 19.96 -1.57 34.75
C ALA A 174 19.50 -2.94 35.30
N ILE A 175 18.61 -3.64 34.59
CA ILE A 175 18.21 -5.02 34.89
C ILE A 175 19.41 -5.97 34.72
N SER A 176 20.13 -5.87 33.60
CA SER A 176 21.32 -6.68 33.32
C SER A 176 22.43 -6.48 34.37
N GLU A 177 22.66 -5.24 34.82
CA GLU A 177 23.61 -4.96 35.90
C GLU A 177 23.14 -5.51 37.26
N LYS A 178 21.86 -5.35 37.59
CA LYS A 178 21.26 -5.92 38.81
C LYS A 178 21.44 -7.44 38.86
N ASP A 179 21.15 -8.14 37.77
CA ASP A 179 21.28 -9.60 37.71
C ASP A 179 22.75 -10.04 37.83
N ARG A 180 23.68 -9.31 37.19
CA ARG A 180 25.12 -9.52 37.35
C ARG A 180 25.60 -9.34 38.79
N LEU A 181 25.06 -8.35 39.51
CA LEU A 181 25.33 -8.12 40.93
C LEU A 181 24.70 -9.22 41.81
N GLN A 182 23.48 -9.67 41.49
CA GLN A 182 22.82 -10.75 42.21
C GLN A 182 23.58 -12.08 42.09
N VAL A 183 24.13 -12.40 40.91
CA VAL A 183 24.99 -13.57 40.70
C VAL A 183 26.27 -13.50 41.54
N LYS A 184 26.93 -12.32 41.60
CA LYS A 184 28.08 -12.11 42.50
C LYS A 184 27.72 -12.33 43.97
N LEU A 185 26.64 -11.70 44.43
CA LEU A 185 26.18 -11.82 45.82
C LEU A 185 25.82 -13.26 46.21
N ASN A 186 25.17 -14.00 45.31
CA ASN A 186 24.85 -15.41 45.53
C ASN A 186 26.12 -16.28 45.61
N ARG A 187 27.13 -15.99 44.77
CA ARG A 187 28.44 -16.65 44.82
C ARG A 187 29.19 -16.37 46.12
N GLU A 188 29.27 -15.10 46.56
CA GLU A 188 29.90 -14.73 47.84
C GLU A 188 29.22 -15.39 49.04
N LYS A 189 27.88 -15.51 49.03
CA LYS A 189 27.14 -16.25 50.06
C LYS A 189 27.54 -17.73 50.07
N GLN A 190 27.60 -18.37 48.90
CA GLN A 190 27.97 -19.78 48.80
C GLN A 190 29.44 -20.04 49.20
N GLU A 191 30.36 -19.12 48.88
CA GLU A 191 31.77 -19.21 49.29
C GLU A 191 31.91 -19.04 50.81
N LYS A 192 31.16 -18.11 51.44
CA LYS A 192 31.09 -17.97 52.91
C LYS A 192 30.48 -19.20 53.61
N GLU A 193 29.42 -19.77 53.05
CA GLU A 193 28.76 -20.96 53.58
C GLU A 193 29.69 -22.18 53.53
N ARG A 194 30.41 -22.39 52.42
CA ARG A 194 31.44 -23.43 52.30
C ARG A 194 32.56 -23.25 53.34
N ALA A 195 33.08 -22.03 53.50
CA ALA A 195 34.11 -21.74 54.48
C ALA A 195 33.63 -21.99 55.93
N GLN A 196 32.36 -21.70 56.25
CA GLN A 196 31.78 -22.02 57.56
C GLN A 196 31.64 -23.54 57.78
N VAL A 197 31.23 -24.30 56.77
CA VAL A 197 31.17 -25.77 56.84
C VAL A 197 32.57 -26.38 57.01
N GLU A 198 33.57 -25.84 56.32
CA GLU A 198 34.97 -26.26 56.44
C GLU A 198 35.57 -25.93 57.82
N LEU A 199 35.30 -24.74 58.37
CA LEU A 199 35.67 -24.36 59.73
C LEU A 199 35.02 -25.30 60.77
N ASN A 200 33.71 -25.56 60.64
CA ASN A 200 32.98 -26.47 61.54
C ASN A 200 33.56 -27.89 61.48
N ARG A 201 33.89 -28.39 60.29
CA ARG A 201 34.54 -29.69 60.09
C ARG A 201 35.95 -29.72 60.69
N THR A 202 36.71 -28.64 60.57
CA THR A 202 38.08 -28.53 61.11
C THR A 202 38.05 -28.53 62.64
N ASN A 203 37.14 -27.79 63.26
CA ASN A 203 36.93 -27.81 64.71
C ASN A 203 36.54 -29.22 65.20
N ALA A 204 35.61 -29.90 64.52
CA ALA A 204 35.22 -31.27 64.85
C ALA A 204 36.36 -32.30 64.70
N LEU A 205 37.30 -32.08 63.76
CA LEU A 205 38.52 -32.88 63.63
C LEU A 205 39.51 -32.59 64.77
N VAL A 206 39.68 -31.33 65.18
CA VAL A 206 40.51 -30.98 66.35
C VAL A 206 39.94 -31.60 67.63
N ASP A 207 38.62 -31.57 67.84
CA ASP A 207 37.98 -32.25 68.97
C ASP A 207 38.08 -33.77 68.90
N LEU A 208 38.15 -34.37 67.70
CA LEU A 208 38.37 -35.80 67.53
C LEU A 208 39.84 -36.17 67.81
N GLU A 209 40.81 -35.41 67.30
CA GLU A 209 42.23 -35.63 67.57
C GLU A 209 42.59 -35.35 69.02
N ARG A 210 41.93 -34.39 69.69
CA ARG A 210 42.06 -34.19 71.14
C ARG A 210 41.58 -35.43 71.90
N ARG A 211 40.37 -35.93 71.62
CA ARG A 211 39.85 -37.17 72.23
C ARG A 211 40.69 -38.40 71.88
N ARG A 212 41.32 -38.45 70.70
CA ARG A 212 42.30 -39.48 70.33
C ARG A 212 43.58 -39.33 71.13
N ALA A 213 44.09 -38.14 71.36
CA ALA A 213 45.26 -37.90 72.20
C ALA A 213 44.98 -38.23 73.67
N ASP A 214 43.82 -37.83 74.22
CA ASP A 214 43.37 -38.20 75.57
C ASP A 214 43.23 -39.73 75.69
N SER A 215 42.58 -40.38 74.72
CA SER A 215 42.44 -41.84 74.67
C SER A 215 43.79 -42.55 74.45
N ALA A 216 44.69 -41.99 73.65
CA ALA A 216 46.02 -42.54 73.42
C ALA A 216 46.95 -42.32 74.62
N LEU A 217 46.75 -41.28 75.43
CA LEU A 217 47.44 -41.08 76.70
C LEU A 217 46.96 -42.08 77.76
N ASN A 218 45.65 -42.32 77.83
CA ASN A 218 45.07 -43.40 78.64
C ASN A 218 45.55 -44.78 78.15
N GLU A 219 45.58 -45.00 76.84
CA GLU A 219 46.04 -46.25 76.22
C GLU A 219 47.56 -46.45 76.35
N VAL A 220 48.38 -45.39 76.30
CA VAL A 220 49.81 -45.45 76.61
C VAL A 220 50.04 -45.68 78.10
N THR A 221 49.18 -45.16 78.99
CA THR A 221 49.24 -45.47 80.42
C THR A 221 48.89 -46.94 80.64
N ARG A 222 47.77 -47.42 80.05
CA ARG A 222 47.34 -48.82 80.04
C ARG A 222 48.43 -49.72 79.48
N LEU A 223 48.97 -49.42 78.30
CA LEU A 223 50.06 -50.13 77.63
C LEU A 223 51.42 -49.96 78.32
N THR A 224 51.62 -49.00 79.23
CA THR A 224 52.84 -48.95 80.06
C THR A 224 52.72 -50.00 81.17
N THR A 225 51.56 -50.09 81.84
CA THR A 225 51.24 -51.19 82.76
C THR A 225 51.19 -52.54 82.03
N GLU A 226 50.65 -52.59 80.82
CA GLU A 226 50.51 -53.79 80.02
C GLU A 226 51.84 -54.18 79.35
N ASN A 227 52.79 -53.27 79.07
CA ASN A 227 54.17 -53.62 78.69
C ASN A 227 55.03 -54.03 79.90
N GLN A 228 54.73 -53.56 81.11
CA GLN A 228 55.30 -54.15 82.33
C GLN A 228 54.88 -55.63 82.46
N GLN A 229 53.70 -56.00 81.98
CA GLN A 229 53.18 -57.37 81.95
C GLN A 229 53.65 -58.16 80.69
N LEU A 230 53.55 -57.57 79.50
CA LEU A 230 53.86 -58.17 78.19
C LEU A 230 55.34 -58.13 77.82
N LYS A 231 56.22 -57.53 78.65
CA LYS A 231 57.65 -57.90 78.63
C LYS A 231 57.88 -59.42 78.85
N ALA A 232 56.86 -60.16 79.28
CA ALA A 232 56.86 -61.61 79.32
C ALA A 232 56.61 -62.32 77.96
N GLN A 233 55.93 -61.71 76.97
CA GLN A 233 55.40 -62.42 75.77
C GLN A 233 55.38 -61.53 74.50
N LEU A 234 55.84 -62.05 73.35
CA LEU A 234 56.20 -61.23 72.16
C LEU A 234 56.06 -61.98 70.82
N LYS A 235 56.00 -61.24 69.67
CA LYS A 235 55.97 -61.64 68.22
C LYS A 235 54.56 -61.82 67.58
N LEU A 236 54.25 -61.55 66.29
CA LEU A 236 54.93 -60.90 65.13
C LEU A 236 53.97 -60.63 63.90
N THR A 237 53.86 -59.38 63.37
CA THR A 237 53.67 -58.99 61.92
C THR A 237 52.43 -59.49 61.07
N PRO A 238 52.22 -59.16 59.74
CA PRO A 238 51.87 -57.83 59.15
C PRO A 238 50.85 -57.77 57.93
N VAL A 239 50.31 -56.57 57.58
CA VAL A 239 49.92 -56.10 56.17
C VAL A 239 48.68 -56.81 55.49
N PRO A 240 47.98 -56.38 54.37
CA PRO A 240 48.16 -55.33 53.32
C PRO A 240 46.93 -54.35 53.04
N THR A 241 46.37 -54.30 51.81
CA THR A 241 45.31 -53.42 51.20
C THR A 241 44.44 -54.22 50.17
N GLN A 242 43.34 -53.82 49.49
CA GLN A 242 42.96 -52.62 48.67
C GLN A 242 41.41 -52.41 48.50
N LYS A 243 40.96 -51.46 47.66
CA LYS A 243 39.56 -51.15 47.24
C LYS A 243 39.29 -51.39 45.72
N PRO A 244 38.03 -51.58 45.27
CA PRO A 244 37.67 -51.80 43.86
C PRO A 244 36.95 -50.63 43.11
N LYS A 245 36.77 -50.87 41.80
CA LYS A 245 36.13 -50.16 40.66
C LYS A 245 34.88 -49.26 40.89
N GLN A 246 34.62 -48.41 39.88
CA GLN A 246 33.30 -47.83 39.52
C GLN A 246 32.91 -48.17 38.06
N ALA A 247 31.65 -47.89 37.70
CA ALA A 247 31.07 -47.92 36.34
C ALA A 247 30.40 -46.52 36.05
N LEU A 248 29.47 -46.23 35.12
CA LEU A 248 28.38 -46.99 34.47
C LEU A 248 27.62 -46.10 33.42
N LEU A 249 26.85 -46.67 32.47
CA LEU A 249 25.77 -46.04 31.61
C LEU A 249 26.18 -44.90 30.62
N GLN A 250 25.35 -44.45 29.64
CA GLN A 250 24.50 -45.12 28.62
C GLN A 250 24.13 -44.13 27.47
N VAL A 251 23.20 -44.46 26.56
CA VAL A 251 22.95 -43.75 25.27
C VAL A 251 21.47 -43.59 24.92
N THR A 252 21.11 -42.42 24.37
CA THR A 252 20.00 -42.08 23.42
C THR A 252 20.09 -40.57 23.14
N SER A 253 19.63 -39.95 22.04
CA SER A 253 19.20 -40.37 20.68
C SER A 253 19.21 -39.13 19.75
N SER A 254 19.33 -39.27 18.43
CA SER A 254 19.66 -38.15 17.52
C SER A 254 18.79 -38.00 16.25
N ALA A 255 18.49 -36.75 15.86
CA ALA A 255 18.06 -36.38 14.51
C ALA A 255 19.23 -36.47 13.50
N GLN A 256 18.93 -36.46 12.20
CA GLN A 256 19.96 -36.57 11.15
C GLN A 256 20.16 -35.25 10.41
N ALA A 257 21.31 -34.61 10.63
CA ALA A 257 21.72 -33.40 9.93
C ALA A 257 21.88 -33.63 8.42
N ILE A 258 21.51 -32.63 7.63
CA ILE A 258 21.76 -32.51 6.19
C ILE A 258 22.90 -31.51 6.00
N THR A 259 23.90 -31.87 5.20
CA THR A 259 24.93 -30.91 4.78
C THR A 259 24.30 -29.83 3.91
N VAL A 260 24.18 -28.61 4.44
CA VAL A 260 23.70 -27.47 3.66
C VAL A 260 24.76 -27.01 2.65
N ASN A 261 24.35 -26.88 1.39
CA ASN A 261 25.09 -26.16 0.36
C ASN A 261 24.22 -25.00 -0.14
N LEU A 262 24.80 -23.79 -0.19
CA LEU A 262 24.10 -22.62 -0.73
C LEU A 262 24.38 -22.52 -2.24
N GLU A 263 23.33 -22.63 -3.05
CA GLU A 263 23.38 -22.38 -4.50
C GLU A 263 23.44 -20.87 -4.74
N VAL A 264 24.65 -20.35 -4.96
CA VAL A 264 24.89 -18.93 -5.30
C VAL A 264 25.08 -18.82 -6.82
N PRO A 265 24.15 -18.20 -7.56
CA PRO A 265 24.29 -17.98 -9.00
C PRO A 265 25.54 -17.15 -9.35
N SER A 266 26.16 -17.44 -10.49
CA SER A 266 27.25 -16.63 -11.03
C SER A 266 26.78 -15.19 -11.27
N GLY A 267 27.51 -14.21 -10.75
CA GLY A 267 27.17 -12.79 -10.81
C GLY A 267 26.28 -12.26 -9.68
N MET A 268 25.97 -13.05 -8.63
CA MET A 268 25.33 -12.51 -7.43
C MET A 268 26.23 -11.52 -6.67
N HIS A 269 25.62 -10.51 -6.05
CA HIS A 269 26.27 -9.49 -5.23
C HIS A 269 26.43 -9.94 -3.77
N GLY A 270 27.18 -11.01 -3.58
CA GLY A 270 27.54 -11.50 -2.26
C GLY A 270 28.37 -12.79 -2.30
N HIS A 271 28.90 -13.17 -1.15
CA HIS A 271 29.78 -14.32 -0.99
C HIS A 271 29.22 -15.32 0.02
N LYS A 272 29.38 -16.63 -0.26
CA LYS A 272 29.10 -17.69 0.71
C LYS A 272 30.34 -18.08 1.52
N ASP A 273 30.13 -18.32 2.80
CA ASP A 273 31.09 -18.92 3.73
C ASP A 273 30.38 -20.10 4.41
N ALA A 274 30.63 -21.31 3.90
CA ALA A 274 29.92 -22.55 4.23
C ALA A 274 28.38 -22.40 4.21
N ASN A 275 27.75 -22.29 5.39
CA ASN A 275 26.30 -22.17 5.61
C ASN A 275 25.80 -20.72 5.72
N ARG A 276 26.68 -19.72 5.60
CA ARG A 276 26.37 -18.28 5.62
C ARG A 276 26.46 -17.70 4.21
N PHE A 277 25.57 -16.78 3.89
CA PHE A 277 25.74 -15.86 2.76
C PHE A 277 25.76 -14.42 3.28
N THR A 278 26.70 -13.63 2.80
CA THR A 278 26.86 -12.21 3.10
C THR A 278 26.63 -11.41 1.82
N HIS A 279 25.74 -10.44 1.87
CA HIS A 279 25.52 -9.48 0.80
C HIS A 279 26.71 -8.52 0.69
N ASP A 280 27.03 -8.08 -0.53
CA ASP A 280 28.03 -7.03 -0.75
C ASP A 280 27.46 -5.64 -0.34
N ASP A 281 28.28 -4.59 -0.46
CA ASP A 281 27.89 -3.20 -0.16
C ASP A 281 27.05 -2.57 -1.30
N THR A 282 25.93 -3.22 -1.63
CA THR A 282 25.03 -2.84 -2.74
C THR A 282 23.55 -2.96 -2.33
N VAL A 283 22.65 -2.46 -3.18
CA VAL A 283 21.18 -2.59 -3.05
C VAL A 283 20.60 -3.56 -4.08
N ALA A 284 21.31 -4.67 -4.29
CA ALA A 284 20.91 -5.75 -5.18
C ALA A 284 19.84 -6.66 -4.55
N ASP A 285 19.10 -7.37 -5.38
CA ASP A 285 18.24 -8.46 -4.93
C ASP A 285 19.03 -9.78 -4.95
N CYS A 286 19.27 -10.37 -3.79
CA CYS A 286 19.93 -11.67 -3.65
C CYS A 286 18.98 -12.74 -3.11
N THR A 287 18.51 -13.62 -4.01
CA THR A 287 17.72 -14.81 -3.68
C THR A 287 18.59 -16.06 -3.81
N ILE A 288 18.81 -16.79 -2.71
CA ILE A 288 19.80 -17.89 -2.61
C ILE A 288 19.11 -19.18 -2.16
N SER A 289 19.21 -20.23 -2.97
CA SER A 289 18.63 -21.55 -2.71
C SER A 289 19.53 -22.46 -1.88
N THR A 290 18.93 -23.46 -1.22
CA THR A 290 19.63 -24.58 -0.58
C THR A 290 19.61 -25.83 -1.44
N ASP A 291 20.75 -26.51 -1.51
CA ASP A 291 20.94 -27.88 -1.98
C ASP A 291 21.15 -28.79 -0.75
N PRO A 292 20.54 -30.00 -0.66
CA PRO A 292 19.78 -30.72 -1.70
C PRO A 292 18.32 -30.28 -1.93
N ILE A 293 17.80 -30.69 -3.10
CA ILE A 293 16.36 -30.74 -3.40
C ILE A 293 15.67 -31.70 -2.41
N ILE A 294 14.49 -31.30 -1.93
CA ILE A 294 13.66 -32.07 -1.01
C ILE A 294 12.39 -32.55 -1.74
N SER A 295 12.19 -33.86 -1.83
CA SER A 295 11.02 -34.50 -2.43
C SER A 295 10.36 -35.57 -1.52
N GLU A 296 10.94 -35.85 -0.35
CA GLU A 296 10.55 -36.93 0.53
C GLU A 296 10.77 -36.59 2.02
N GLY A 297 10.10 -37.34 2.90
CA GLY A 297 10.30 -37.26 4.34
C GLY A 297 9.73 -36.00 5.01
N ILE A 298 10.26 -35.70 6.19
CA ILE A 298 10.02 -34.46 6.94
C ILE A 298 11.37 -33.77 7.10
N VAL A 299 11.47 -32.52 6.64
CA VAL A 299 12.73 -31.77 6.61
C VAL A 299 12.52 -30.39 7.18
N TYR A 300 13.42 -30.00 8.09
CA TYR A 300 13.42 -28.69 8.74
C TYR A 300 14.67 -27.91 8.34
N CYS A 301 14.48 -26.66 7.93
CA CYS A 301 15.55 -25.71 7.65
C CYS A 301 15.35 -24.45 8.52
N GLU A 302 16.43 -23.94 9.11
CA GLU A 302 16.40 -22.83 10.06
C GLU A 302 17.46 -21.77 9.72
N TYR A 303 17.04 -20.52 9.77
CA TYR A 303 17.82 -19.36 9.37
C TYR A 303 17.95 -18.36 10.53
N VAL A 304 19.12 -17.74 10.65
CA VAL A 304 19.33 -16.56 11.51
C VAL A 304 19.89 -15.41 10.66
N PHE A 305 19.23 -14.26 10.70
CA PHE A 305 19.59 -13.05 9.96
C PHE A 305 20.38 -12.05 10.81
N LYS A 306 21.25 -11.25 10.18
CA LYS A 306 22.04 -10.18 10.81
C LYS A 306 22.18 -8.97 9.89
N LYS A 307 22.25 -7.76 10.48
CA LYS A 307 22.37 -6.46 9.79
C LYS A 307 21.24 -6.19 8.77
N HIS A 308 19.99 -6.28 9.23
CA HIS A 308 18.83 -5.76 8.52
C HIS A 308 18.17 -4.74 9.45
N ASP A 309 18.48 -3.46 9.24
CA ASP A 309 18.22 -2.39 10.21
C ASP A 309 16.86 -1.69 9.96
N ARG A 310 16.07 -2.22 9.04
CA ARG A 310 14.75 -1.74 8.61
C ARG A 310 13.87 -2.94 8.23
N PRO A 311 12.53 -2.82 8.30
CA PRO A 311 11.61 -3.86 7.85
C PRO A 311 11.49 -3.92 6.31
N PHE A 312 10.86 -4.98 5.84
CA PHE A 312 10.43 -5.26 4.46
C PHE A 312 11.54 -5.67 3.47
N ALA A 313 12.61 -6.32 3.91
CA ALA A 313 13.81 -6.56 3.09
C ALA A 313 14.48 -7.93 3.21
N PHE A 314 13.92 -8.87 3.98
CA PHE A 314 14.44 -10.22 4.07
C PHE A 314 13.34 -11.26 4.38
N GLY A 315 13.59 -12.52 4.04
CA GLY A 315 12.62 -13.58 4.24
C GLY A 315 13.17 -14.97 3.91
N ILE A 316 12.41 -15.99 4.29
CA ILE A 316 12.69 -17.40 3.95
C ILE A 316 11.52 -17.97 3.16
N GLY A 317 11.76 -19.05 2.40
CA GLY A 317 10.69 -19.66 1.65
C GLY A 317 11.03 -21.03 1.07
N ILE A 318 10.10 -21.53 0.26
CA ILE A 318 10.35 -22.68 -0.61
C ILE A 318 10.03 -22.32 -2.05
N THR A 319 10.75 -22.94 -2.97
CA THR A 319 10.50 -22.84 -4.41
C THR A 319 10.38 -24.23 -5.02
N ASP A 320 9.57 -24.35 -6.07
CA ASP A 320 9.55 -25.51 -6.96
C ASP A 320 10.98 -25.83 -7.43
N SER A 321 11.38 -27.11 -7.44
CA SER A 321 12.76 -27.52 -7.73
C SER A 321 13.24 -27.20 -9.15
N SER A 322 12.35 -26.81 -10.06
CA SER A 322 12.71 -26.31 -11.41
C SER A 322 13.26 -24.88 -11.42
N VAL A 323 13.15 -24.13 -10.33
CA VAL A 323 13.60 -22.73 -10.26
C VAL A 323 15.10 -22.62 -10.01
N VAL A 324 15.75 -21.79 -10.81
CA VAL A 324 17.10 -21.26 -10.60
C VAL A 324 16.99 -19.74 -10.55
N PHE A 325 17.29 -19.15 -9.38
CA PHE A 325 17.27 -17.70 -9.22
C PHE A 325 18.41 -17.04 -10.00
N LYS A 326 18.19 -15.81 -10.48
CA LYS A 326 19.17 -15.02 -11.23
C LYS A 326 19.69 -13.83 -10.41
N PRO A 327 20.90 -13.32 -10.71
CA PRO A 327 21.38 -12.07 -10.12
C PRO A 327 20.41 -10.91 -10.29
N ASN A 328 20.28 -10.08 -9.25
CA ASN A 328 19.42 -8.90 -9.24
C ASN A 328 17.94 -9.22 -9.53
N LYS A 329 17.43 -10.32 -8.94
CA LYS A 329 16.02 -10.72 -9.00
C LYS A 329 15.49 -11.19 -7.64
N SER A 330 14.52 -10.43 -7.13
CA SER A 330 13.59 -10.83 -6.07
C SER A 330 12.89 -12.17 -6.37
N PRO A 331 12.49 -12.96 -5.35
CA PRO A 331 11.73 -14.20 -5.51
C PRO A 331 10.33 -14.02 -6.13
N PHE A 332 9.90 -12.77 -6.36
CA PHE A 332 8.61 -12.39 -6.94
C PHE A 332 8.72 -11.88 -8.39
N ALA A 333 9.90 -11.97 -9.02
CA ALA A 333 10.04 -11.66 -10.44
C ALA A 333 9.20 -12.61 -11.31
N ASP A 334 8.63 -12.10 -12.41
CA ASP A 334 7.63 -12.77 -13.27
C ASP A 334 8.01 -14.20 -13.69
N GLU A 335 9.30 -14.46 -13.93
CA GLU A 335 9.82 -15.79 -14.28
C GLU A 335 9.67 -16.86 -13.18
N TYR A 336 9.40 -16.44 -11.93
CA TYR A 336 9.15 -17.28 -10.75
C TYR A 336 7.68 -17.31 -10.31
N GLU A 337 6.77 -16.64 -11.04
CA GLU A 337 5.35 -16.58 -10.68
C GLU A 337 4.75 -17.99 -10.51
N GLY A 338 4.04 -18.21 -9.40
CA GLY A 338 3.43 -19.50 -9.06
C GLY A 338 4.40 -20.63 -8.69
N LYS A 339 5.70 -20.33 -8.55
CA LYS A 339 6.75 -21.29 -8.18
C LYS A 339 7.38 -21.03 -6.81
N THR A 340 7.20 -19.84 -6.24
CA THR A 340 7.74 -19.44 -4.93
C THR A 340 6.65 -19.19 -3.89
N VAL A 341 6.94 -19.54 -2.63
CA VAL A 341 6.29 -18.98 -1.43
C VAL A 341 7.36 -18.28 -0.61
N CYS A 342 7.05 -17.14 0.00
CA CYS A 342 7.91 -16.48 0.96
C CYS A 342 7.18 -16.18 2.27
N TYR A 343 7.94 -16.17 3.36
CA TYR A 343 7.59 -15.66 4.68
C TYR A 343 8.55 -14.51 5.00
N TRP A 344 7.99 -13.30 5.06
CA TRP A 344 8.72 -12.03 5.07
C TRP A 344 8.87 -11.48 6.49
N ASP A 345 9.84 -10.59 6.71
CA ASP A 345 10.17 -10.08 8.05
C ASP A 345 9.05 -9.25 8.73
N ASP A 346 8.16 -8.64 7.93
CA ASP A 346 6.93 -7.99 8.38
C ASP A 346 5.83 -8.98 8.84
N GLY A 347 6.08 -10.29 8.67
CA GLY A 347 5.17 -11.39 8.97
C GLY A 347 4.36 -11.89 7.77
N GLN A 348 4.38 -11.17 6.63
CA GLN A 348 3.52 -11.46 5.48
C GLN A 348 3.90 -12.80 4.81
N LEU A 349 2.89 -13.59 4.44
CA LEU A 349 3.06 -14.67 3.47
C LEU A 349 2.80 -14.15 2.05
N ILE A 350 3.71 -14.45 1.11
CA ILE A 350 3.65 -13.97 -0.27
C ILE A 350 3.72 -15.16 -1.24
N HIS A 351 2.80 -15.21 -2.20
CA HIS A 351 2.70 -16.24 -3.23
C HIS A 351 2.02 -15.66 -4.48
N ILE A 352 2.36 -16.16 -5.69
CA ILE A 352 1.84 -15.64 -6.99
C ILE A 352 1.80 -14.11 -7.08
N ASN A 353 2.78 -13.43 -6.48
CA ASN A 353 2.89 -11.96 -6.38
C ASN A 353 1.75 -11.25 -5.61
N PHE A 354 0.90 -11.99 -4.90
CA PHE A 354 -0.08 -11.49 -3.93
C PHE A 354 0.46 -11.55 -2.49
N ARG A 355 0.13 -10.53 -1.69
CA ARG A 355 0.34 -10.48 -0.24
C ARG A 355 -0.87 -11.13 0.46
N GLY A 356 -0.71 -12.38 0.88
CA GLY A 356 -1.70 -13.12 1.65
C GLY A 356 -1.68 -12.75 3.15
N PRO A 357 -2.25 -13.57 4.05
CA PRO A 357 -2.30 -13.25 5.48
C PRO A 357 -0.90 -13.23 6.13
N SER A 358 -0.80 -12.54 7.27
CA SER A 358 0.45 -12.42 8.03
C SER A 358 0.50 -13.40 9.21
N ASN A 359 1.63 -14.08 9.33
CA ASN A 359 2.11 -14.70 10.57
C ASN A 359 2.77 -13.63 11.46
N GLN A 360 3.39 -14.04 12.57
CA GLN A 360 4.17 -13.13 13.40
C GLN A 360 5.35 -12.54 12.60
N GLY A 361 5.58 -11.23 12.69
CA GLY A 361 6.81 -10.62 12.18
C GLY A 361 8.05 -11.06 12.98
N PHE A 362 9.23 -10.87 12.38
CA PHE A 362 10.50 -11.29 12.97
C PHE A 362 11.67 -10.35 12.64
N VAL A 363 12.70 -10.38 13.48
CA VAL A 363 13.88 -9.50 13.39
C VAL A 363 15.20 -10.28 13.42
N CYS A 364 16.29 -9.60 13.07
CA CYS A 364 17.64 -10.16 13.15
C CYS A 364 17.95 -10.80 14.52
N GLY A 365 18.66 -11.92 14.50
CA GLY A 365 19.02 -12.69 15.70
C GLY A 365 17.97 -13.72 16.17
N GLN A 366 16.73 -13.68 15.68
CA GLN A 366 15.76 -14.76 15.90
C GLN A 366 16.04 -15.98 15.00
N ARG A 367 15.60 -17.17 15.43
CA ARG A 367 15.61 -18.41 14.62
C ARG A 367 14.32 -18.48 13.81
N ILE A 368 14.42 -18.43 12.48
CA ILE A 368 13.27 -18.52 11.58
C ILE A 368 13.30 -19.89 10.90
N GLY A 369 12.31 -20.72 11.18
CA GLY A 369 12.25 -22.12 10.74
C GLY A 369 11.18 -22.37 9.68
N ALA A 370 11.45 -23.32 8.80
CA ALA A 370 10.49 -23.87 7.86
C ALA A 370 10.56 -25.41 7.88
N GLU A 371 9.46 -26.08 8.21
CA GLU A 371 9.32 -27.54 8.12
C GLU A 371 8.47 -27.89 6.89
N VAL A 372 9.02 -28.70 5.98
CA VAL A 372 8.23 -29.36 4.92
C VAL A 372 7.95 -30.80 5.31
N ASN A 373 6.70 -31.21 5.15
CA ASN A 373 6.23 -32.58 5.36
C ASN A 373 5.73 -33.11 4.02
N MET A 374 6.57 -33.88 3.34
CA MET A 374 6.27 -34.50 2.04
C MET A 374 5.50 -35.82 2.17
N ILE A 375 5.40 -36.36 3.38
CA ILE A 375 4.64 -37.58 3.69
C ILE A 375 3.14 -37.26 3.81
N SER A 376 2.80 -36.09 4.36
CA SER A 376 1.41 -35.69 4.60
C SER A 376 0.62 -35.52 3.28
N ARG A 377 -0.69 -35.79 3.35
CA ARG A 377 -1.63 -35.53 2.26
C ARG A 377 -2.77 -34.66 2.82
N PRO A 378 -2.84 -33.36 2.45
CA PRO A 378 -1.96 -32.64 1.53
C PRO A 378 -0.52 -32.47 2.07
N ARG A 379 0.45 -32.33 1.16
CA ARG A 379 1.84 -31.98 1.55
C ARG A 379 1.87 -30.60 2.19
N ARG A 380 2.59 -30.42 3.29
CA ARG A 380 2.50 -29.24 4.16
C ARG A 380 3.85 -28.50 4.27
N LEU A 381 3.82 -27.18 4.26
CA LEU A 381 4.90 -26.28 4.70
C LEU A 381 4.42 -25.52 5.93
N THR A 382 5.15 -25.61 7.04
CA THR A 382 4.84 -24.89 8.29
C THR A 382 6.02 -24.00 8.70
N PHE A 383 5.73 -22.77 9.11
CA PHE A 383 6.74 -21.82 9.56
C PHE A 383 6.84 -21.74 11.08
N PHE A 384 8.01 -21.34 11.57
CA PHE A 384 8.34 -21.24 12.99
C PHE A 384 9.15 -19.97 13.28
N VAL A 385 8.93 -19.32 14.43
CA VAL A 385 9.78 -18.22 14.93
C VAL A 385 10.21 -18.56 16.35
N ASN A 386 11.52 -18.63 16.60
CA ASN A 386 12.11 -19.11 17.85
C ASN A 386 11.49 -20.46 18.31
N ASP A 387 11.38 -21.40 17.38
CA ASP A 387 10.78 -22.74 17.55
C ASP A 387 9.25 -22.75 17.81
N VAL A 388 8.56 -21.60 17.74
CA VAL A 388 7.08 -21.50 17.88
C VAL A 388 6.37 -21.63 16.53
N GLU A 389 5.51 -22.65 16.37
CA GLU A 389 4.67 -22.87 15.16
C GLU A 389 3.77 -21.66 14.88
N GLN A 390 3.70 -21.26 13.61
CA GLN A 390 2.91 -20.12 13.14
C GLN A 390 1.51 -20.52 12.67
N GLN A 391 0.57 -19.58 12.73
CA GLN A 391 -0.86 -19.84 12.45
C GLN A 391 -1.13 -20.24 11.00
N TYR A 392 -0.58 -19.49 10.05
CA TYR A 392 -0.77 -19.71 8.62
C TYR A 392 0.35 -20.60 8.06
N TYR A 393 -0.07 -21.65 7.37
CA TYR A 393 0.80 -22.68 6.79
C TYR A 393 0.33 -23.00 5.36
N VAL A 394 1.19 -23.54 4.52
CA VAL A 394 0.85 -23.82 3.11
C VAL A 394 0.61 -25.31 2.89
N ILE A 395 -0.39 -25.64 2.06
CA ILE A 395 -0.76 -27.00 1.65
C ILE A 395 -0.69 -27.16 0.13
N ASN A 396 -0.61 -28.42 -0.33
CA ASN A 396 -0.46 -28.80 -1.74
C ASN A 396 0.84 -28.29 -2.39
N ILE A 397 1.90 -28.16 -1.59
CA ILE A 397 3.24 -27.78 -2.07
C ILE A 397 3.76 -28.76 -3.15
N PRO A 398 4.70 -28.34 -4.02
CA PRO A 398 5.22 -29.16 -5.12
C PRO A 398 5.80 -30.51 -4.69
N GLU A 399 5.95 -31.41 -5.67
CA GLU A 399 6.46 -32.79 -5.45
C GLU A 399 7.95 -32.80 -5.08
N ALA A 400 8.68 -31.77 -5.51
CA ALA A 400 10.08 -31.52 -5.19
C ALA A 400 10.32 -30.01 -5.06
N ILE A 401 11.02 -29.59 -4.00
CA ILE A 401 11.28 -28.19 -3.67
C ILE A 401 12.75 -27.94 -3.30
N ARG A 402 13.16 -26.67 -3.29
CA ARG A 402 14.29 -26.20 -2.48
C ARG A 402 13.79 -25.20 -1.44
N PHE A 403 14.45 -25.13 -0.28
CA PHE A 403 14.34 -23.94 0.55
C PHE A 403 15.17 -22.80 -0.07
N TYR A 404 14.82 -21.56 0.23
CA TYR A 404 15.62 -20.40 -0.14
C TYR A 404 15.54 -19.30 0.92
N SER A 405 16.47 -18.37 0.85
CA SER A 405 16.47 -17.12 1.62
C SER A 405 16.63 -15.94 0.66
N TYR A 406 15.99 -14.82 0.98
CA TYR A 406 16.14 -13.55 0.29
C TYR A 406 16.71 -12.49 1.25
N ILE A 407 17.69 -11.72 0.78
CA ILE A 407 18.21 -10.51 1.43
C ILE A 407 18.52 -9.42 0.39
N HIS A 408 18.45 -8.16 0.81
CA HIS A 408 18.66 -6.99 -0.07
C HIS A 408 19.60 -5.91 0.53
N TYR A 409 19.82 -5.88 1.85
CA TYR A 409 20.54 -4.75 2.44
C TYR A 409 22.07 -4.83 2.32
N PRO A 410 22.77 -3.70 2.11
CA PRO A 410 24.23 -3.65 2.04
C PRO A 410 24.89 -4.31 3.25
N ASN A 411 25.86 -5.20 3.03
CA ASN A 411 26.59 -5.94 4.08
C ASN A 411 25.72 -6.81 5.00
N SER A 412 24.46 -7.07 4.65
CA SER A 412 23.55 -7.95 5.40
C SER A 412 23.91 -9.43 5.25
N SER A 413 23.35 -10.31 6.09
CA SER A 413 23.65 -11.75 5.98
C SER A 413 22.57 -12.64 6.59
N PHE A 414 22.47 -13.86 6.07
CA PHE A 414 21.74 -14.96 6.69
C PHE A 414 22.68 -16.16 6.91
N THR A 415 22.38 -17.01 7.91
CA THR A 415 23.10 -18.25 8.17
C THR A 415 22.11 -19.38 8.39
N VAL A 416 22.27 -20.51 7.68
CA VAL A 416 21.47 -21.73 7.91
C VAL A 416 22.01 -22.43 9.16
N THR A 417 21.29 -22.29 10.28
CA THR A 417 21.71 -22.78 11.60
C THR A 417 21.32 -24.22 11.88
N ARG A 418 20.26 -24.73 11.22
CA ARG A 418 19.88 -26.15 11.22
C ARG A 418 19.38 -26.50 9.82
N PHE A 419 19.73 -27.69 9.35
CA PHE A 419 19.11 -28.34 8.20
C PHE A 419 19.12 -29.84 8.49
N GLU A 420 17.96 -30.47 8.62
CA GLU A 420 17.86 -31.84 9.17
C GLU A 420 16.65 -32.61 8.65
N ARG A 421 16.81 -33.93 8.48
CA ARG A 421 15.70 -34.88 8.35
C ARG A 421 15.19 -35.24 9.74
N ARG A 422 13.86 -35.18 9.92
CA ARG A 422 13.17 -35.51 11.17
C ARG A 422 12.36 -36.80 11.03
N SER A 423 12.29 -37.57 12.11
CA SER A 423 11.46 -38.79 12.22
C SER A 423 9.98 -38.49 12.49
N SER A 424 9.65 -37.27 12.89
CA SER A 424 8.30 -36.79 13.18
C SER A 424 8.21 -35.28 12.90
N SER A 425 7.00 -34.78 12.63
CA SER A 425 6.77 -33.33 12.46
C SER A 425 6.87 -32.62 13.81
N SER A 426 7.48 -31.43 13.82
CA SER A 426 7.36 -30.49 14.94
C SER A 426 6.13 -29.59 14.80
N ALA A 427 5.49 -29.57 13.63
CA ALA A 427 4.19 -28.95 13.43
C ALA A 427 3.06 -29.81 14.03
N HIS A 428 2.46 -29.34 15.13
CA HIS A 428 1.35 -29.99 15.84
C HIS A 428 0.00 -29.31 15.55
N GLY A 429 0.01 -28.10 14.99
CA GLY A 429 -1.14 -27.23 14.80
C GLY A 429 -1.39 -26.33 16.01
N VAL A 430 -1.64 -25.04 15.76
CA VAL A 430 -2.04 -24.07 16.80
C VAL A 430 -3.54 -23.76 16.71
N THR A 431 -4.13 -23.26 17.79
CA THR A 431 -5.54 -22.88 17.81
C THR A 431 -5.82 -21.80 16.77
N GLY A 432 -6.71 -22.09 15.82
CA GLY A 432 -7.01 -21.19 14.70
C GLY A 432 -6.03 -21.27 13.51
N SER A 433 -5.17 -22.30 13.44
CA SER A 433 -4.32 -22.56 12.27
C SER A 433 -5.13 -22.64 10.96
N ILE A 434 -4.64 -21.99 9.90
CA ILE A 434 -5.29 -21.91 8.58
C ILE A 434 -4.32 -22.38 7.49
N GLY A 435 -4.78 -23.35 6.69
CA GLY A 435 -4.03 -23.90 5.56
C GLY A 435 -4.31 -23.15 4.26
N LEU A 436 -3.27 -22.57 3.68
CA LEU A 436 -3.30 -21.81 2.43
C LEU A 436 -2.89 -22.70 1.25
N GLU A 437 -3.65 -22.68 0.16
CA GLU A 437 -3.48 -23.65 -0.92
C GLU A 437 -2.55 -23.14 -2.03
N TRP A 438 -1.45 -23.86 -2.28
CA TRP A 438 -0.48 -23.55 -3.34
C TRP A 438 -1.16 -23.40 -4.72
N ARG A 439 -0.73 -22.39 -5.49
CA ARG A 439 -1.34 -21.89 -6.74
C ARG A 439 -2.73 -21.26 -6.62
N LYS A 440 -3.13 -20.81 -5.42
CA LYS A 440 -4.30 -19.92 -5.23
C LYS A 440 -3.90 -18.56 -4.65
N GLN A 441 -4.78 -17.57 -4.83
CA GLN A 441 -4.71 -16.29 -4.14
C GLN A 441 -5.21 -16.47 -2.70
N TRP A 442 -4.64 -15.72 -1.75
CA TRP A 442 -4.86 -15.81 -0.31
C TRP A 442 -5.08 -14.42 0.29
#